data_AF-A0AAN6SXQ0-F1
#
_entry.id   AF-A0AAN6SXQ0-F1
#
_cell.length_a   1.000
_cell.length_b   1.000
_cell.length_c   1.000
_cell.angle_alpha   90.00
_cell.angle_beta   90.00
_cell.angle_gamma   90.00
#
_symmetry.space_group_name_H-M   'P 1'
#
loop_
_entity.id
_entity.type
_entity.pdbx_description
1 polymer ?
#
loop_
_entity_poly.entity_id
_entity_poly.type
_entity_poly.pdbx_seq_one_letter_code
_entity_poly.pdbx_strand_id
1 'polypeptide(L)'
;ASQAEVVGSAAVHYIERREAGGSSNEKPFNAGQKGATMAKYSTVWASVMAYIWRTWHFEPVEEPRVRASAYAATGGRDGGETGSETGSKTGSEMGGADKDDTSELEGHVLDFFIELLDHDIGDNEYQNALYSGLAVLGIQTGHGWRSALVYTPVLSAVVTVARMLVLYKAKRAREDEIRR
;
A
#
# COMPACT_ATOMS: atom_id res chain seq x y z
N ALA A 1 30.91 24.01 7.27
CA ALA A 1 29.88 24.44 6.30
C ALA A 1 29.76 23.35 5.24
N SER A 2 28.79 22.45 5.39
CA SER A 2 28.43 21.44 4.40
C SER A 2 27.10 21.87 3.80
N GLN A 3 27.11 22.28 2.53
CA GLN A 3 25.89 22.63 1.81
C GLN A 3 25.05 21.37 1.62
N ALA A 4 23.79 21.41 2.08
CA ALA A 4 22.79 20.36 1.93
C ALA A 4 22.06 20.47 0.58
N GLU A 5 22.79 20.82 -0.48
CA GLU A 5 22.25 21.16 -1.78
C GLU A 5 22.75 20.16 -2.82
N VAL A 6 21.84 19.67 -3.65
CA VAL A 6 22.04 18.64 -4.70
C VAL A 6 22.07 17.21 -4.19
N VAL A 7 20.94 16.76 -3.67
CA VAL A 7 20.60 15.33 -3.68
C VAL A 7 19.97 15.03 -5.05
N GLY A 8 20.81 14.96 -6.09
CA GLY A 8 20.38 14.63 -7.45
C GLY A 8 19.80 13.22 -7.53
N SER A 9 19.14 12.89 -8.64
CA SER A 9 18.57 11.56 -8.99
C SER A 9 19.35 10.37 -8.38
N ALA A 10 20.69 10.45 -8.36
CA ALA A 10 21.64 9.58 -7.66
C ALA A 10 21.22 9.07 -6.26
N ALA A 11 20.51 9.87 -5.45
CA ALA A 11 20.12 9.44 -4.10
C ALA A 11 18.84 8.60 -4.05
N VAL A 12 17.95 8.79 -5.02
CA VAL A 12 16.82 7.87 -5.24
C VAL A 12 17.35 6.48 -5.63
N HIS A 13 18.50 6.42 -6.31
CA HIS A 13 19.19 5.17 -6.67
C HIS A 13 19.94 4.50 -5.49
N TYR A 14 19.98 5.11 -4.29
CA TYR A 14 20.74 4.56 -3.15
C TYR A 14 19.95 3.52 -2.33
N ILE A 15 18.62 3.43 -2.50
CA ILE A 15 17.72 2.63 -1.65
C ILE A 15 17.76 1.11 -1.96
N GLU A 16 18.34 0.67 -3.09
CA GLU A 16 18.35 -0.75 -3.50
C GLU A 16 19.75 -1.37 -3.68
N ARG A 17 20.69 -1.08 -2.78
CA ARG A 17 22.02 -1.72 -2.83
C ARG A 17 21.93 -3.18 -2.38
N ARG A 18 21.95 -4.14 -3.31
CA ARG A 18 22.26 -5.55 -3.01
C ARG A 18 23.77 -5.67 -2.76
N GLU A 19 24.16 -6.22 -1.62
CA GLU A 19 25.57 -6.44 -1.22
C GLU A 19 26.31 -7.53 -2.04
N ALA A 20 25.74 -8.00 -3.14
CA ALA A 20 26.30 -9.08 -3.96
C ALA A 20 26.90 -8.56 -5.28
N GLY A 21 28.10 -7.98 -5.20
CA GLY A 21 29.20 -8.07 -6.17
C GLY A 21 28.94 -8.10 -7.69
N GLY A 22 27.92 -7.43 -8.22
CA GLY A 22 27.71 -7.27 -9.67
C GLY A 22 28.42 -6.03 -10.24
N SER A 23 29.04 -6.13 -11.42
CA SER A 23 29.76 -5.02 -12.08
C SER A 23 28.87 -3.93 -12.68
N SER A 24 27.55 -4.06 -12.57
CA SER A 24 26.56 -3.00 -12.76
C SER A 24 25.38 -3.27 -11.85
N ASN A 25 25.12 -2.36 -10.91
CA ASN A 25 24.16 -2.52 -9.81
C ASN A 25 22.89 -1.65 -10.00
N GLU A 26 22.69 -1.14 -11.21
CA GLU A 26 21.63 -0.18 -11.51
C GLU A 26 20.54 -0.87 -12.32
N LYS A 27 19.50 -1.38 -11.64
CA LYS A 27 18.24 -1.65 -12.34
C LYS A 27 17.33 -0.44 -12.10
N PRO A 28 17.12 0.44 -13.09
CA PRO A 28 16.22 1.57 -12.92
C PRO A 28 14.82 1.06 -12.54
N PHE A 29 14.15 1.78 -11.63
CA PHE A 29 12.75 1.51 -11.33
C PHE A 29 11.93 1.68 -12.62
N ASN A 30 11.42 0.56 -13.14
CA ASN A 30 10.58 0.58 -14.33
C ASN A 30 9.19 1.10 -13.94
N ALA A 31 9.01 2.42 -14.06
CA ALA A 31 7.72 3.08 -13.90
C ALA A 31 6.73 2.74 -15.02
N GLY A 32 7.21 2.19 -16.16
CA GLY A 32 6.41 1.71 -17.28
C GLY A 32 5.65 0.43 -16.96
N GLN A 33 4.64 0.52 -16.10
CA GLN A 33 3.74 -0.58 -15.80
C GLN A 33 2.66 -0.68 -16.88
N LYS A 34 2.35 -1.90 -17.31
CA LYS A 34 1.22 -2.14 -18.23
C LYS A 34 -0.09 -1.71 -17.55
N GLY A 35 -1.04 -1.16 -18.30
CA GLY A 35 -2.32 -0.70 -17.75
C GLY A 35 -3.07 -1.78 -16.94
N ALA A 36 -2.99 -3.05 -17.36
CA ALA A 36 -3.53 -4.18 -16.61
C ALA A 36 -2.87 -4.39 -15.24
N THR A 37 -1.55 -4.16 -15.13
CA THR A 37 -0.83 -4.23 -13.85
C THR A 37 -1.25 -3.08 -12.93
N MET A 38 -1.40 -1.88 -13.48
CA MET A 38 -1.89 -0.71 -12.73
C MET A 38 -3.30 -0.95 -12.18
N ALA A 39 -4.21 -1.50 -12.98
CA ALA A 39 -5.55 -1.85 -12.52
C ALA A 39 -5.53 -2.91 -11.38
N LYS A 40 -4.64 -3.90 -11.48
CA LYS A 40 -4.47 -4.90 -10.40
C LYS A 40 -3.93 -4.26 -9.12
N TYR A 41 -2.94 -3.37 -9.24
CA TYR A 41 -2.35 -2.71 -8.08
C TYR A 41 -3.31 -1.73 -7.43
N SER A 42 -4.08 -0.97 -8.22
CA SER A 42 -5.11 -0.07 -7.70
C SER A 42 -6.19 -0.84 -6.92
N THR A 43 -6.53 -2.06 -7.35
CA THR A 43 -7.48 -2.92 -6.64
C THR A 43 -6.98 -3.30 -5.24
N VAL A 44 -5.68 -3.59 -5.11
CA VAL A 44 -5.06 -3.89 -3.80
C VAL A 44 -5.16 -2.67 -2.88
N TRP A 45 -4.77 -1.49 -3.36
CA TRP A 45 -4.85 -0.25 -2.58
C TRP A 45 -6.29 0.16 -2.24
N ALA A 46 -7.23 -0.01 -3.17
CA ALA A 46 -8.64 0.21 -2.90
C ALA A 46 -9.16 -0.71 -1.80
N SER A 47 -8.67 -1.96 -1.74
CA SER A 47 -9.04 -2.89 -0.67
C SER A 47 -8.47 -2.47 0.69
N VAL A 48 -7.23 -1.95 0.72
CA VAL A 48 -6.65 -1.35 1.93
C VAL A 48 -7.45 -0.13 2.36
N MET A 49 -7.77 0.79 1.43
CA MET A 49 -8.56 1.99 1.74
C MET A 49 -9.96 1.64 2.24
N ALA A 50 -10.61 0.63 1.64
CA ALA A 50 -11.91 0.14 2.09
C ALA A 50 -11.84 -0.42 3.52
N TYR A 51 -10.75 -1.11 3.87
CA TYR A 51 -10.49 -1.54 5.24
C TYR A 51 -10.38 -0.33 6.17
N ILE A 52 -9.47 0.61 5.90
CA ILE A 52 -9.24 1.79 6.75
C ILE A 52 -10.53 2.59 6.94
N TRP A 53 -11.26 2.87 5.85
CA TRP A 53 -12.52 3.59 5.91
C TRP A 53 -13.57 2.87 6.77
N ARG A 54 -13.66 1.54 6.63
CA ARG A 54 -14.61 0.74 7.41
C ARG A 54 -14.23 0.66 8.88
N THR A 55 -12.94 0.73 9.22
CA THR A 55 -12.46 0.54 10.59
C THR A 55 -12.11 1.82 11.33
N TRP A 56 -12.03 2.97 10.66
CA TRP A 56 -11.59 4.23 11.24
C TRP A 56 -12.38 4.69 12.49
N HIS A 57 -13.65 4.29 12.59
CA HIS A 57 -14.51 4.66 13.71
C HIS A 57 -14.60 3.59 14.81
N PHE A 58 -13.95 2.44 14.64
CA PHE A 58 -13.94 1.41 15.68
C PHE A 58 -12.98 1.77 16.80
N GLU A 59 -13.41 1.53 18.03
CA GLU A 59 -12.53 1.63 19.18
C GLU A 59 -11.41 0.58 19.09
N PRO A 60 -10.17 0.93 19.50
CA PRO A 60 -9.08 -0.02 19.55
C PRO A 60 -9.47 -1.25 20.37
N VAL A 61 -9.31 -2.43 19.79
CA VAL A 61 -9.51 -3.68 20.54
C VAL A 61 -8.38 -3.78 21.55
N GLU A 62 -8.70 -3.75 22.85
CA GLU A 62 -7.72 -4.07 23.89
C GLU A 62 -7.16 -5.48 23.63
N GLU A 63 -5.83 -5.59 23.53
CA GLU A 63 -5.18 -6.87 23.26
C GLU A 63 -5.64 -7.93 24.29
N PRO A 64 -6.19 -9.07 23.85
CA PRO A 64 -6.50 -10.15 24.76
C PRO A 64 -5.17 -10.64 25.33
N ARG A 65 -4.92 -10.37 26.62
CA ARG A 65 -3.77 -10.92 27.34
C ARG A 65 -3.71 -12.42 27.08
N VAL A 66 -2.69 -12.84 26.33
CA VAL A 66 -2.56 -14.19 25.79
C VAL A 66 -2.55 -15.21 26.93
N ARG A 67 -3.68 -15.90 27.15
CA ARG A 67 -3.66 -17.19 27.82
C ARG A 67 -3.30 -18.23 26.78
N ALA A 68 -2.05 -18.66 26.79
CA ALA A 68 -1.62 -19.88 26.13
C ALA A 68 -2.55 -21.03 26.56
N SER A 69 -3.34 -21.58 25.64
CA SER A 69 -3.91 -22.91 25.80
C SER A 69 -4.42 -23.49 24.48
N ALA A 70 -3.82 -24.64 24.16
CA ALA A 70 -4.40 -25.77 23.43
C ALA A 70 -4.66 -25.61 21.92
N TYR A 71 -3.62 -25.97 21.16
CA TYR A 71 -3.79 -26.90 20.04
C TYR A 71 -4.66 -28.09 20.46
N ALA A 72 -5.89 -28.19 19.98
CA ALA A 72 -6.60 -29.47 19.86
C ALA A 72 -7.88 -29.32 19.02
N ALA A 73 -7.82 -29.91 17.83
CA ALA A 73 -8.84 -30.77 17.23
C ALA A 73 -10.30 -30.30 17.19
N THR A 74 -10.79 -30.08 15.97
CA THR A 74 -11.84 -30.86 15.26
C THR A 74 -12.16 -30.08 13.98
N GLY A 75 -11.97 -30.55 12.75
CA GLY A 75 -12.47 -31.81 12.20
C GLY A 75 -13.92 -31.60 11.75
N GLY A 76 -14.15 -31.21 10.48
CA GLY A 76 -15.51 -31.04 9.96
C GLY A 76 -15.57 -30.51 8.52
N ARG A 77 -16.34 -31.20 7.69
CA ARG A 77 -16.40 -31.23 6.22
C ARG A 77 -17.46 -30.27 5.65
N ASP A 78 -17.54 -30.23 4.31
CA ASP A 78 -18.55 -29.59 3.43
C ASP A 78 -18.42 -28.07 3.20
N GLY A 79 -18.39 -27.54 1.98
CA GLY A 79 -18.93 -28.05 0.72
C GLY A 79 -19.99 -27.06 0.22
N GLY A 80 -19.58 -26.05 -0.55
CA GLY A 80 -20.51 -25.04 -1.05
C GLY A 80 -19.80 -23.88 -1.75
N GLU A 81 -19.48 -24.07 -3.02
CA GLU A 81 -19.16 -22.99 -3.95
C GLU A 81 -20.40 -22.11 -4.16
N THR A 82 -20.23 -20.80 -4.04
CA THR A 82 -21.08 -19.85 -4.78
C THR A 82 -20.26 -18.59 -5.02
N GLY A 83 -19.78 -18.47 -6.26
CA GLY A 83 -19.10 -17.28 -6.74
C GLY A 83 -20.06 -16.09 -6.73
N SER A 84 -19.64 -15.00 -6.08
CA SER A 84 -20.28 -13.70 -6.22
C SER A 84 -19.34 -12.82 -7.04
N GLU A 85 -19.60 -12.75 -8.34
CA GLU A 85 -19.13 -11.66 -9.19
C GLU A 85 -19.82 -10.37 -8.73
N THR A 86 -19.10 -9.54 -7.98
CA THR A 86 -19.54 -8.15 -7.76
C THR A 86 -19.02 -7.30 -8.91
N GLY A 87 -19.83 -7.20 -9.96
CA GLY A 87 -19.66 -6.16 -10.97
C GLY A 87 -19.91 -4.79 -10.36
N SER A 88 -18.85 -4.03 -10.10
CA SER A 88 -18.98 -2.61 -9.80
C SER A 88 -19.07 -1.82 -11.10
N LYS A 89 -20.30 -1.58 -11.56
CA LYS A 89 -20.60 -0.41 -12.41
C LYS A 89 -20.90 0.75 -11.47
N THR A 90 -19.94 1.66 -11.33
CA THR A 90 -20.22 3.04 -10.93
C THR A 90 -19.96 3.92 -12.14
N GLY A 91 -20.95 3.99 -13.02
CA GLY A 91 -21.18 5.20 -13.80
C GLY A 91 -21.89 6.18 -12.87
N SER A 92 -21.15 7.14 -12.36
CA SER A 92 -21.74 8.34 -11.75
C SER A 92 -21.15 9.52 -12.52
N GLU A 93 -22.03 10.24 -13.19
CA GLU A 93 -21.75 11.52 -13.81
C GLU A 93 -21.24 12.47 -12.74
N MET A 94 -19.92 12.67 -12.69
CA MET A 94 -19.31 13.68 -11.84
C MET A 94 -19.31 14.98 -12.65
N GLY A 95 -20.20 15.90 -12.28
CA GLY A 95 -20.22 17.27 -12.79
C GLY A 95 -18.83 17.89 -12.71
N GLY A 96 -18.49 18.72 -13.70
CA GLY A 96 -17.15 19.25 -13.91
C GLY A 96 -16.60 19.93 -12.66
N ALA A 97 -15.72 19.22 -11.94
CA ALA A 97 -14.87 19.80 -10.93
C ALA A 97 -13.88 20.74 -11.60
N ASP A 98 -13.63 21.90 -10.99
CA ASP A 98 -12.60 22.81 -11.47
C ASP A 98 -11.24 22.10 -11.38
N LYS A 99 -10.36 22.37 -12.36
CA LYS A 99 -9.05 21.69 -12.43
C LYS A 99 -8.20 21.99 -11.20
N ASP A 100 -8.40 23.16 -10.60
CA ASP A 100 -7.70 23.59 -9.40
C ASP A 100 -8.07 22.72 -8.18
N ASP A 101 -9.37 22.55 -7.93
CA ASP A 101 -9.90 21.69 -6.85
C ASP A 101 -9.39 20.25 -6.92
N THR A 102 -9.27 19.71 -8.14
CA THR A 102 -8.76 18.34 -8.34
C THR A 102 -7.28 18.21 -8.00
N SER A 103 -6.49 19.27 -8.20
CA SER A 103 -5.04 19.28 -7.95
C SER A 103 -4.70 19.45 -6.47
N GLU A 104 -5.52 20.21 -5.74
CA GLU A 104 -5.44 20.34 -4.29
C GLU A 104 -5.82 19.03 -3.60
N LEU A 105 -6.94 18.42 -4.02
CA LEU A 105 -7.36 17.11 -3.54
C LEU A 105 -6.29 16.05 -3.77
N GLU A 106 -5.70 16.03 -4.97
CA GLU A 106 -4.60 15.10 -5.27
C GLU A 106 -3.40 15.30 -4.33
N GLY A 107 -3.11 16.55 -3.94
CA GLY A 107 -2.08 16.85 -2.92
C GLY A 107 -2.40 16.26 -1.56
N HIS A 108 -3.60 16.52 -1.04
CA HIS A 108 -4.02 15.98 0.26
C HIS A 108 -4.05 14.45 0.27
N VAL A 109 -4.49 13.83 -0.82
CA VAL A 109 -4.48 12.37 -0.96
C VAL A 109 -3.04 11.83 -0.97
N LEU A 110 -2.13 12.49 -1.70
CA LEU A 110 -0.72 12.10 -1.72
C LEU A 110 -0.07 12.23 -0.34
N ASP A 111 -0.31 13.34 0.36
CA ASP A 111 0.22 13.55 1.70
C ASP A 111 -0.31 12.52 2.70
N PHE A 112 -1.61 12.22 2.67
CA PHE A 112 -2.19 11.15 3.46
C PHE A 112 -1.48 9.80 3.23
N PHE A 113 -1.24 9.42 1.96
CA PHE A 113 -0.54 8.17 1.68
C PHE A 113 0.91 8.17 2.15
N ILE A 114 1.58 9.32 2.08
CA ILE A 114 2.98 9.42 2.51
C ILE A 114 3.06 9.37 4.03
N GLU A 115 2.17 10.05 4.76
CA GLU A 115 2.08 9.93 6.22
C GLU A 115 1.76 8.50 6.65
N LEU A 116 0.85 7.81 5.94
CA LEU A 116 0.54 6.41 6.19
C LEU A 116 1.77 5.50 6.00
N LEU A 117 2.63 5.81 5.03
CA LEU A 117 3.85 5.06 4.73
C LEU A 117 5.03 5.41 5.66
N ASP A 118 5.10 6.65 6.15
CA ASP A 118 6.17 7.18 6.99
C ASP A 118 5.85 7.10 8.50
N HIS A 119 4.74 6.45 8.85
CA HIS A 119 4.33 6.26 10.24
C HIS A 119 5.30 5.33 10.99
N ASP A 120 5.82 5.80 12.13
CA ASP A 120 6.70 5.03 13.00
C ASP A 120 5.97 3.82 13.59
N ILE A 121 6.53 2.63 13.38
CA ILE A 121 5.87 1.36 13.66
C ILE A 121 5.98 1.00 15.16
N GLY A 122 6.99 1.51 15.86
CA GLY A 122 7.19 1.27 17.29
C GLY A 122 7.15 -0.22 17.68
N ASP A 123 6.56 -0.51 18.84
CA ASP A 123 6.45 -1.87 19.41
C ASP A 123 5.18 -2.63 18.96
N ASN A 124 4.28 -2.00 18.19
CA ASN A 124 3.04 -2.63 17.72
C ASN A 124 2.75 -2.24 16.27
N GLU A 125 3.04 -3.15 15.35
CA GLU A 125 2.93 -2.90 13.92
C GLU A 125 1.50 -2.61 13.45
N TYR A 126 0.49 -3.06 14.21
CA TYR A 126 -0.92 -2.90 13.88
C TYR A 126 -1.48 -1.51 14.22
N GLN A 127 -0.69 -0.63 14.85
CA GLN A 127 -1.02 0.78 15.00
C GLN A 127 -1.05 1.50 13.65
N ASN A 128 -0.24 1.05 12.69
CA ASN A 128 -0.32 1.56 11.33
C ASN A 128 -1.43 0.82 10.56
N ALA A 129 -2.41 1.59 10.10
CA ALA A 129 -3.58 1.08 9.41
C ALA A 129 -3.27 0.33 8.09
N LEU A 130 -2.14 0.62 7.44
CA LEU A 130 -1.66 -0.10 6.26
C LEU A 130 -1.30 -1.56 6.61
N TYR A 131 -0.56 -1.79 7.70
CA TYR A 131 -0.17 -3.14 8.12
C TYR A 131 -1.38 -3.93 8.60
N SER A 132 -2.31 -3.30 9.33
CA SER A 132 -3.57 -3.91 9.73
C SER A 132 -4.43 -4.29 8.52
N GLY A 133 -4.54 -3.41 7.52
CA GLY A 133 -5.24 -3.71 6.27
C GLY A 133 -4.58 -4.84 5.48
N LEU A 134 -3.24 -4.83 5.38
CA LEU A 134 -2.48 -5.92 4.76
C LEU A 134 -2.72 -7.25 5.48
N ALA A 135 -2.65 -7.28 6.81
CA ALA A 135 -2.90 -8.49 7.60
C ALA A 135 -4.29 -9.08 7.30
N VAL A 136 -5.32 -8.23 7.25
CA VAL A 136 -6.68 -8.66 6.87
C VAL A 136 -6.75 -9.21 5.44
N LEU A 137 -6.05 -8.59 4.48
CA LEU A 137 -5.95 -9.12 3.13
C LEU A 137 -5.18 -10.45 3.06
N GLY A 138 -4.38 -10.77 4.07
CA GLY A 138 -3.69 -12.03 4.24
C GLY A 138 -4.59 -13.16 4.72
N ILE A 139 -5.80 -12.87 5.18
CA ILE A 139 -6.75 -13.87 5.66
C ILE A 139 -7.62 -14.38 4.50
N GLN A 140 -7.88 -15.67 4.51
CA GLN A 140 -8.82 -16.37 3.64
C GLN A 140 -10.01 -16.85 4.47
N THR A 141 -11.21 -16.47 4.05
CA THR A 141 -12.46 -16.89 4.70
C THR A 141 -12.53 -18.40 4.80
N GLY A 142 -12.65 -18.93 6.02
CA GLY A 142 -12.76 -20.37 6.29
C GLY A 142 -11.46 -21.19 6.22
N HIS A 143 -10.35 -20.61 5.77
CA HIS A 143 -9.09 -21.33 5.53
C HIS A 143 -7.86 -20.76 6.25
N GLY A 144 -8.05 -19.74 7.11
CA GLY A 144 -6.96 -19.14 7.87
C GLY A 144 -6.10 -18.21 7.00
N TRP A 145 -4.78 -18.33 7.06
CA TRP A 145 -3.86 -17.47 6.32
C TRP A 145 -3.69 -17.92 4.87
N ARG A 146 -3.65 -16.96 3.94
CA ARG A 146 -3.30 -17.22 2.54
C ARG A 146 -1.88 -17.76 2.42
N SER A 147 -1.64 -18.59 1.41
CA SER A 147 -0.30 -19.08 1.13
C SER A 147 0.63 -17.93 0.69
N ALA A 148 1.92 -18.06 1.00
CA ALA A 148 2.93 -17.07 0.63
C ALA A 148 2.95 -16.80 -0.89
N LEU A 149 2.73 -17.84 -1.72
CA LEU A 149 2.69 -17.71 -3.19
C LEU A 149 1.54 -16.82 -3.67
N VAL A 150 0.39 -16.86 -3.00
CA VAL A 150 -0.78 -16.04 -3.34
C VAL A 150 -0.68 -14.64 -2.76
N TYR A 151 -0.04 -14.49 -1.60
CA TYR A 151 0.04 -13.22 -0.88
C TYR A 151 1.23 -12.34 -1.29
N THR A 152 2.36 -12.91 -1.70
CA THR A 152 3.55 -12.15 -2.16
C THR A 152 3.22 -11.16 -3.29
N PRO A 153 2.37 -11.49 -4.29
CA PRO A 153 1.93 -10.51 -5.28
C PRO A 153 1.18 -9.30 -4.71
N VAL A 154 0.46 -9.46 -3.59
CA VAL A 154 -0.23 -8.36 -2.89
C VAL A 154 0.81 -7.41 -2.29
N LEU A 155 1.78 -7.95 -1.55
CA LEU A 155 2.89 -7.17 -0.99
C LEU A 155 3.70 -6.45 -2.08
N SER A 156 3.97 -7.15 -3.19
CA SER A 156 4.69 -6.56 -4.33
C SER A 156 3.93 -5.38 -4.95
N ALA A 157 2.60 -5.47 -5.05
CA ALA A 157 1.76 -4.38 -5.53
C ALA A 157 1.84 -3.15 -4.59
N VAL A 158 1.76 -3.38 -3.27
CA VAL A 158 1.87 -2.30 -2.28
C VAL A 158 3.23 -1.62 -2.35
N VAL A 159 4.33 -2.39 -2.33
CA VAL A 159 5.69 -1.83 -2.42
C VAL A 159 5.89 -1.05 -3.72
N THR A 160 5.38 -1.57 -4.84
CA THR A 160 5.56 -0.90 -6.15
C THR A 160 4.84 0.45 -6.18
N VAL A 161 3.60 0.51 -5.73
CA VAL A 161 2.83 1.78 -5.70
C VAL A 161 3.37 2.73 -4.63
N ALA A 162 3.78 2.24 -3.46
CA ALA A 162 4.40 3.07 -2.43
C ALA A 162 5.64 3.80 -2.98
N ARG A 163 6.51 3.09 -3.72
CA ARG A 163 7.65 3.71 -4.41
C ARG A 163 7.20 4.75 -5.43
N MET A 164 6.14 4.47 -6.21
CA MET A 164 5.59 5.45 -7.16
C MET A 164 5.08 6.72 -6.47
N LEU A 165 4.42 6.58 -5.32
CA LEU A 165 3.91 7.71 -4.53
C LEU A 165 5.06 8.57 -3.99
N VAL A 166 6.11 7.95 -3.46
CA VAL A 166 7.32 8.67 -3.00
C VAL A 166 8.01 9.40 -4.16
N LEU A 167 8.16 8.74 -5.32
CA LEU A 167 8.71 9.36 -6.52
C LEU A 167 7.84 10.53 -6.99
N TYR A 168 6.52 10.38 -6.91
CA TYR A 168 5.58 11.43 -7.30
C TYR A 168 5.66 12.63 -6.37
N LYS A 169 5.73 12.43 -5.04
CA LYS A 169 5.95 13.51 -4.07
C LYS A 169 7.27 14.24 -4.30
N ALA A 170 8.36 13.51 -4.54
CA ALA A 170 9.65 14.11 -4.87
C ALA A 170 9.62 14.92 -6.18
N LYS A 171 8.94 14.40 -7.21
CA LYS A 171 8.77 15.11 -8.48
C LYS A 171 7.97 16.41 -8.29
N ARG A 172 6.86 16.37 -7.56
CA ARG A 172 6.03 17.53 -7.29
C ARG A 172 6.78 18.60 -6.50
N ALA A 173 7.48 18.22 -5.43
CA ALA A 173 8.30 19.14 -4.63
C ALA A 173 9.34 19.88 -5.49
N ARG A 174 9.95 19.20 -6.47
CA ARG A 174 10.87 19.81 -7.43
C ARG A 174 10.17 20.75 -8.41
N GLU A 175 9.00 20.38 -8.92
CA GLU A 175 8.22 21.24 -9.82
C GLU A 175 7.78 22.53 -9.10
N ASP A 176 7.43 22.43 -7.82
CA ASP A 176 7.08 23.57 -6.97
C ASP A 176 8.29 24.47 -6.66
N GLU A 177 9.47 23.88 -6.42
CA GLU A 177 10.73 24.63 -6.24
C GLU A 177 11.12 25.40 -7.51
N ILE A 178 10.97 24.78 -8.69
CA ILE A 178 11.28 25.43 -9.98
C ILE A 178 10.28 26.56 -10.29
N ARG A 179 9.04 26.46 -9.81
CA ARG A 179 8.00 27.48 -10.02
C ARG A 179 8.17 28.70 -9.10
N ARG A 180 8.93 28.56 -8.00
CA ARG A 180 9.17 29.61 -7.00
C ARG A 180 10.30 30.55 -7.42
#